data_AF-A0A6A4T4H8-F1
#
_entry.id   AF-A0A6A4T4H8-F1
#
_cell.length_a   1.000
_cell.length_b   1.000
_cell.length_c   1.000
_cell.angle_alpha   90.00
_cell.angle_beta   90.00
_cell.angle_gamma   90.00
#
_symmetry.space_group_name_H-M   'P 1'
#
loop_
_entity.id
_entity.type
_entity.pdbx_description
1 polymer ?
#
loop_
_entity_poly.entity_id
_entity_poly.type
_entity_poly.pdbx_seq_one_letter_code
_entity_poly.pdbx_strand_id
1 'polypeptide(L)'
;MDQESHLHSGDLSVVIGGTFLRLRDAVTMTISNTRQRVMRSFIVFFFTLLLLCLAVFLYGSFYYSYMPMAAFSTPVHFHYRTDCESPTSFLCSYPLANITLMRNKKNVLTFGQAYQISLQLDMPESPTNQELGMFMIKTTCFSQEGGQVASSARSSMLRYRSDLLRTMGTLLFLPAFLTGATEQKQVLEVELFSDFTDDPYAPSATAVIEILSNKVQIYSSQLYVHAHFTGIRYFLFYFPVVSALVGVFSNFIFLSVLFILSYMRPLRAEWKPEQAIGQELQTTVNSPHTASSL
;
A
#
# COMPACT_ATOMS: atom_id res chain seq x y z
N MET A 1 39.70 31.16 84.88
CA MET A 1 38.75 31.16 83.76
C MET A 1 39.57 30.85 82.51
N ASP A 2 39.01 30.11 81.54
CA ASP A 2 39.61 29.80 80.22
C ASP A 2 40.22 28.40 80.01
N GLN A 3 39.62 27.35 80.57
CA GLN A 3 39.98 25.95 80.22
C GLN A 3 38.76 25.01 80.07
N GLU A 4 37.59 25.52 79.66
CA GLU A 4 36.42 24.69 79.30
C GLU A 4 35.91 24.92 77.86
N SER A 5 36.43 25.93 77.15
CA SER A 5 35.95 26.30 75.81
C SER A 5 36.55 25.47 74.67
N HIS A 6 37.66 24.75 74.89
CA HIS A 6 38.38 24.03 73.82
C HIS A 6 37.94 22.58 73.62
N LEU A 7 37.32 21.93 74.62
CA LEU A 7 36.87 20.55 74.50
C LEU A 7 35.58 20.42 73.67
N HIS A 8 34.69 21.40 73.75
CA HIS A 8 33.38 21.36 73.10
C HIS A 8 33.42 21.68 71.59
N SER A 9 34.51 22.32 71.12
CA SER A 9 34.70 22.68 69.72
C SER A 9 35.23 21.52 68.87
N GLY A 10 35.97 20.58 69.47
CA GLY A 10 36.53 19.41 68.80
C GLY A 10 35.45 18.39 68.42
N ASP A 11 34.61 18.02 69.38
CA ASP A 11 33.54 17.04 69.17
C ASP A 11 32.48 17.50 68.16
N LEU A 12 32.14 18.80 68.17
CA LEU A 12 31.21 19.38 67.20
C LEU A 12 31.76 19.30 65.77
N SER A 13 33.06 19.54 65.57
CA SER A 13 33.69 19.49 64.25
C SER A 13 33.77 18.07 63.66
N VAL A 14 33.96 17.05 64.51
CA VAL A 14 34.02 15.64 64.11
C VAL A 14 32.63 15.12 63.74
N VAL A 15 31.59 15.50 64.50
CA VAL A 15 30.20 15.15 64.21
C VAL A 15 29.71 15.83 62.93
N ILE A 16 30.06 17.10 62.70
CA ILE A 16 29.75 17.84 61.48
C ILE A 16 30.49 17.25 60.27
N GLY A 17 31.76 16.85 60.43
CA GLY A 17 32.53 16.18 59.37
C GLY A 17 31.93 14.82 58.98
N GLY A 18 31.53 14.00 59.95
CA GLY A 18 30.93 12.68 59.71
C GLY A 18 29.52 12.74 59.11
N THR A 19 28.72 13.74 59.49
CA THR A 19 27.40 13.97 58.88
C THR A 19 27.53 14.50 57.45
N PHE A 20 28.47 15.40 57.18
CA PHE A 20 28.75 15.91 55.83
C PHE A 20 29.27 14.80 54.90
N LEU A 21 30.13 13.90 55.39
CA LEU A 21 30.61 12.75 54.61
C LEU A 21 29.46 11.80 54.23
N ARG A 22 28.59 11.47 55.19
CA ARG A 22 27.38 10.65 54.94
C ARG A 22 26.42 11.30 53.96
N LEU A 23 26.28 12.62 54.00
CA LEU A 23 25.46 13.39 53.05
C LEU A 23 26.08 13.35 51.65
N ARG A 24 27.41 13.47 51.55
CA ARG A 24 28.17 13.38 50.30
C ARG A 24 28.08 11.97 49.68
N ASP A 25 28.16 10.92 50.50
CA ASP A 25 28.04 9.52 50.07
C ASP A 25 26.60 9.15 49.69
N ALA A 26 25.59 9.67 50.43
CA ALA A 26 24.19 9.52 50.06
C ALA A 26 23.86 10.23 48.74
N VAL A 27 24.41 11.43 48.52
CA VAL A 27 24.24 12.20 47.28
C VAL A 27 24.93 11.50 46.10
N THR A 28 26.16 11.02 46.24
CA THR A 28 26.86 10.28 45.16
C THR A 28 26.19 8.95 44.84
N MET A 29 25.68 8.21 45.84
CA MET A 29 24.92 6.98 45.65
C MET A 29 23.55 7.25 44.98
N THR A 30 22.90 8.36 45.31
CA THR A 30 21.64 8.75 44.66
C THR A 30 21.88 9.20 43.21
N ILE A 31 22.95 9.94 42.94
CA ILE A 31 23.34 10.39 41.60
C ILE A 31 23.74 9.20 40.72
N SER A 32 24.50 8.22 41.21
CA SER A 32 24.93 7.06 40.44
C SER A 32 23.75 6.14 40.09
N ASN A 33 22.85 5.89 41.04
CA ASN A 33 21.61 5.12 40.83
C ASN A 33 20.66 5.82 39.85
N THR A 34 20.55 7.15 39.94
CA THR A 34 19.75 7.96 39.00
C THR A 34 20.35 7.92 37.60
N ARG A 35 21.68 8.08 37.48
CA ARG A 35 22.40 7.98 36.20
C ARG A 35 22.21 6.61 35.57
N GLN A 36 22.29 5.53 36.33
CA GLN A 36 22.09 4.16 35.83
C GLN A 36 20.63 3.92 35.39
N ARG A 37 19.63 4.45 36.10
CA ARG A 37 18.22 4.39 35.69
C ARG A 37 17.96 5.17 34.39
N VAL A 38 18.53 6.37 34.26
CA VAL A 38 18.41 7.19 33.04
C VAL A 38 19.07 6.48 31.86
N MET A 39 20.29 5.97 32.02
CA MET A 39 20.98 5.23 30.96
C MET A 39 20.21 3.97 30.56
N ARG A 40 19.70 3.20 31.53
CA ARG A 40 18.88 2.01 31.26
C ARG A 40 17.57 2.37 30.55
N SER A 41 16.89 3.44 30.97
CA SER A 41 15.68 3.94 30.32
C SER A 41 15.96 4.40 28.89
N PHE A 42 17.09 5.09 28.67
CA PHE A 42 17.51 5.54 27.34
C PHE A 42 17.80 4.36 26.42
N ILE A 43 18.49 3.34 26.92
CA ILE A 43 18.77 2.10 26.17
C ILE A 43 17.46 1.40 25.79
N VAL A 44 16.55 1.20 26.74
CA VAL A 44 15.24 0.57 26.46
C VAL A 44 14.46 1.38 25.44
N PHE A 45 14.37 2.71 25.62
CA PHE A 45 13.69 3.61 24.69
C PHE A 45 14.29 3.53 23.28
N PHE A 46 15.62 3.56 23.15
CA PHE A 46 16.31 3.46 21.87
C PHE A 46 16.00 2.12 21.17
N PHE A 47 16.06 1.00 21.91
CA PHE A 47 15.72 -0.31 21.35
C PHE A 47 14.24 -0.41 20.96
N THR A 48 13.32 0.10 21.78
CA THR A 48 11.89 0.13 21.45
C THR A 48 11.63 0.98 20.20
N LEU A 49 12.28 2.13 20.08
CA LEU A 49 12.19 2.98 18.89
C LEU A 49 12.73 2.26 17.65
N LEU A 50 13.88 1.58 17.76
CA LEU A 50 14.46 0.81 16.66
C LEU A 50 13.50 -0.31 16.20
N LEU A 51 12.89 -1.04 17.14
CA LEU A 51 11.91 -2.08 16.84
C LEU A 51 10.66 -1.51 16.17
N LEU A 52 10.18 -0.35 16.63
CA LEU A 52 9.05 0.34 16.02
C LEU A 52 9.38 0.78 14.58
N CYS A 53 10.55 1.37 14.35
CA CYS A 53 11.00 1.74 13.01
C CYS A 53 11.08 0.52 12.09
N LEU A 54 11.62 -0.60 12.58
CA LEU A 54 11.67 -1.85 11.82
C LEU A 54 10.27 -2.40 11.51
N ALA A 55 9.35 -2.35 12.48
CA ALA A 55 7.96 -2.77 12.28
C ALA A 55 7.22 -1.93 11.23
N VAL A 56 7.42 -0.60 11.25
CA VAL A 56 6.89 0.33 10.25
C VAL A 56 7.50 0.05 8.87
N PHE A 57 8.81 -0.16 8.81
CA PHE A 57 9.49 -0.51 7.56
C PHE A 57 8.96 -1.82 6.96
N LEU A 58 8.83 -2.88 7.77
CA LEU A 58 8.28 -4.16 7.33
C LEU A 58 6.85 -4.02 6.81
N TYR A 59 5.99 -3.27 7.50
CA TYR A 59 4.63 -2.99 7.01
C TYR A 59 4.65 -2.20 5.70
N GLY A 60 5.48 -1.16 5.60
CA GLY A 60 5.62 -0.36 4.38
C GLY A 60 6.07 -1.20 3.19
N SER A 61 7.11 -2.03 3.37
CA SER A 61 7.58 -2.96 2.33
C SER A 61 6.50 -3.96 1.92
N PHE A 62 5.75 -4.52 2.87
CA PHE A 62 4.63 -5.41 2.58
C PHE A 62 3.54 -4.67 1.79
N TYR A 63 3.13 -3.48 2.23
CA TYR A 63 2.10 -2.69 1.58
C TYR A 63 2.47 -2.38 0.13
N TYR A 64 3.68 -1.87 -0.12
CA TYR A 64 4.12 -1.55 -1.49
C TYR A 64 4.36 -2.78 -2.37
N SER A 65 4.77 -3.91 -1.80
CA SER A 65 4.97 -5.14 -2.56
C SER A 65 3.66 -5.87 -2.87
N TYR A 66 2.66 -5.76 -2.00
CA TYR A 66 1.41 -6.52 -2.11
C TYR A 66 0.29 -5.76 -2.82
N MET A 67 0.26 -4.43 -2.68
CA MET A 67 -0.80 -3.59 -3.22
C MET A 67 -0.47 -3.12 -4.65
N PRO A 68 -1.25 -3.57 -5.67
CA PRO A 68 -1.05 -3.10 -7.04
C PRO A 68 -1.63 -1.70 -7.25
N MET A 69 -1.41 -1.15 -8.45
CA MET A 69 -2.02 0.11 -8.87
C MET A 69 -3.56 -0.02 -8.87
N ALA A 70 -4.23 0.87 -8.13
CA ALA A 70 -5.68 0.83 -7.92
C ALA A 70 -6.51 1.29 -9.12
N ALA A 71 -5.99 2.29 -9.85
CA ALA A 71 -6.63 2.82 -11.03
C ALA A 71 -5.59 3.25 -12.05
N PHE A 72 -5.90 3.02 -13.33
CA PHE A 72 -5.11 3.48 -14.46
C PHE A 72 -6.05 4.10 -15.48
N SER A 73 -5.68 5.28 -15.96
CA SER A 73 -6.39 5.96 -17.04
C SER A 73 -5.44 6.33 -18.16
N THR A 74 -5.91 6.18 -19.40
CA THR A 74 -5.21 6.60 -20.61
C THR A 74 -6.17 7.18 -21.65
N PRO A 75 -5.76 8.25 -22.34
CA PRO A 75 -6.54 8.78 -23.46
C PRO A 75 -6.56 7.76 -24.60
N VAL A 76 -7.73 7.64 -25.22
CA VAL A 76 -7.96 6.81 -26.38
C VAL A 76 -8.11 7.74 -27.59
N HIS A 77 -7.31 7.51 -28.62
CA HIS A 77 -7.36 8.29 -29.85
C HIS A 77 -7.83 7.40 -30.99
N PHE A 78 -9.05 7.67 -31.47
CA PHE A 78 -9.61 6.96 -32.62
C PHE A 78 -9.00 7.48 -33.91
N HIS A 79 -8.62 6.55 -34.78
CA HIS A 79 -8.22 6.80 -36.15
C HIS A 79 -9.09 5.97 -37.08
N TYR A 80 -9.20 6.44 -38.31
CA TYR A 80 -9.91 5.76 -39.37
C TYR A 80 -8.90 5.20 -40.37
N ARG A 81 -9.20 4.01 -40.88
CA ARG A 81 -8.53 3.50 -42.07
C ARG A 81 -9.01 4.27 -43.30
N THR A 82 -8.05 4.80 -44.04
CA THR A 82 -8.24 5.63 -45.25
C THR A 82 -7.90 4.87 -46.54
N ASP A 83 -7.44 3.63 -46.43
CA ASP A 83 -6.94 2.75 -47.50
C ASP A 83 -8.06 2.04 -48.29
N CYS A 84 -9.19 2.72 -48.50
CA CYS A 84 -10.34 2.11 -49.13
C CYS A 84 -10.46 2.40 -50.63
N GLU A 85 -10.76 1.36 -51.40
CA GLU A 85 -10.86 1.39 -52.86
C GLU A 85 -12.05 2.19 -53.40
N SER A 86 -13.05 2.51 -52.57
CA SER A 86 -14.28 3.17 -53.02
C SER A 86 -14.31 4.68 -52.67
N PRO A 87 -14.36 5.59 -53.66
CA PRO A 87 -14.28 7.05 -53.47
C PRO A 87 -15.59 7.73 -53.02
N THR A 88 -16.64 6.97 -52.70
CA THR A 88 -17.99 7.52 -52.43
C THR A 88 -18.32 7.74 -50.95
N SER A 89 -17.45 7.31 -50.03
CA SER A 89 -17.59 7.55 -48.59
C SER A 89 -16.28 8.05 -47.99
N PHE A 90 -16.26 9.29 -47.48
CA PHE A 90 -15.12 9.89 -46.77
C PHE A 90 -14.64 9.07 -45.55
N LEU A 91 -15.50 8.20 -45.01
CA LEU A 91 -15.22 7.26 -43.92
C LEU A 91 -15.62 5.86 -44.37
N CYS A 92 -14.63 5.04 -44.71
CA CYS A 92 -14.88 3.67 -45.17
C CYS A 92 -14.82 2.63 -44.05
N SER A 93 -14.19 2.97 -42.93
CA SER A 93 -13.94 2.05 -41.82
C SER A 93 -14.55 2.52 -40.52
N TYR A 94 -14.72 1.58 -39.61
CA TYR A 94 -15.08 1.87 -38.23
C TYR A 94 -13.93 2.57 -37.50
N PRO A 95 -14.20 3.53 -36.60
CA PRO A 95 -13.17 4.14 -35.78
C PRO A 95 -12.48 3.08 -34.91
N LEU A 96 -11.15 3.04 -35.02
CA LEU A 96 -10.29 2.09 -34.34
C LEU A 96 -9.30 2.84 -33.45
N ALA A 97 -9.00 2.29 -32.28
CA ALA A 97 -7.97 2.83 -31.40
C ALA A 97 -7.12 1.71 -30.83
N ASN A 98 -5.80 1.85 -30.96
CA ASN A 98 -4.82 0.93 -30.38
C ASN A 98 -4.25 1.58 -29.12
N ILE A 99 -4.40 0.92 -27.98
CA ILE A 99 -3.95 1.42 -26.69
C ILE A 99 -2.96 0.46 -26.05
N THR A 100 -1.89 0.99 -25.48
CA THR A 100 -0.89 0.19 -24.77
C THR A 100 -1.26 0.07 -23.30
N LEU A 101 -1.41 -1.16 -22.81
CA LEU A 101 -1.62 -1.48 -21.40
C LEU A 101 -0.28 -1.60 -20.65
N MET A 102 0.76 -0.95 -21.17
CA MET A 102 2.11 -0.92 -20.61
C MET A 102 2.55 0.52 -20.35
N ARG A 103 3.08 0.79 -19.15
CA ARG A 103 3.65 2.08 -18.77
C ARG A 103 5.13 1.88 -18.45
N ASN A 104 6.02 2.60 -19.14
CA ASN A 104 7.47 2.51 -18.95
C ASN A 104 8.00 1.05 -19.03
N LYS A 105 7.53 0.28 -20.02
CA LYS A 105 7.84 -1.15 -20.23
C LYS A 105 7.37 -2.10 -19.12
N LYS A 106 6.56 -1.63 -18.16
CA LYS A 106 5.91 -2.48 -17.15
C LYS A 106 4.44 -2.64 -17.47
N ASN A 107 3.92 -3.86 -17.27
CA ASN A 107 2.50 -4.14 -17.39
C ASN A 107 1.73 -3.35 -16.33
N VAL A 108 0.64 -2.70 -16.75
CA VAL A 108 -0.24 -1.96 -15.85
C VAL A 108 -1.09 -2.92 -15.01
N LEU A 109 -1.48 -4.04 -15.62
CA LEU A 109 -2.28 -5.08 -14.99
C LEU A 109 -1.39 -5.98 -14.15
N THR A 110 -1.84 -6.27 -12.93
CA THR A 110 -1.17 -7.20 -12.03
C THR A 110 -1.80 -8.59 -12.16
N PHE A 111 -0.96 -9.62 -12.22
CA PHE A 111 -1.40 -11.00 -12.34
C PHE A 111 -2.33 -11.42 -11.19
N GLY A 112 -3.39 -12.14 -11.52
CA GLY A 112 -4.38 -12.65 -10.55
C GLY A 112 -5.24 -11.58 -9.88
N GLN A 113 -5.14 -10.31 -10.30
CA GLN A 113 -6.04 -9.24 -9.87
C GLN A 113 -7.14 -9.06 -10.93
N ALA A 114 -8.39 -9.05 -10.50
CA ALA A 114 -9.53 -8.71 -11.37
C ALA A 114 -9.63 -7.20 -11.53
N TYR A 115 -9.87 -6.75 -12.76
CA TYR A 115 -10.02 -5.35 -13.13
C TYR A 115 -11.34 -5.13 -13.88
N GLN A 116 -12.01 -4.04 -13.57
CA GLN A 116 -13.09 -3.47 -14.36
C GLN A 116 -12.48 -2.51 -15.38
N ILE A 117 -12.77 -2.72 -16.66
CA ILE A 117 -12.30 -1.85 -17.74
C ILE A 117 -13.52 -1.12 -18.30
N SER A 118 -13.54 0.21 -18.17
CA SER A 118 -14.59 1.06 -18.71
C SER A 118 -14.05 2.08 -19.72
N LEU A 119 -14.83 2.37 -20.74
CA LEU A 119 -14.55 3.39 -21.74
C LEU A 119 -15.49 4.56 -21.53
N GLN A 120 -14.91 5.73 -21.31
CA GLN A 120 -15.64 6.99 -21.25
C GLN A 120 -15.52 7.69 -22.61
N LEU A 121 -16.66 7.98 -23.22
CA LEU A 121 -16.78 8.68 -24.50
C LEU A 121 -17.43 10.04 -24.28
N ASP A 122 -16.74 11.11 -24.63
CA ASP A 122 -17.30 12.46 -24.69
C ASP A 122 -17.88 12.69 -26.10
N MET A 123 -19.20 12.81 -26.19
CA MET A 123 -19.90 12.95 -27.46
C MET A 123 -20.76 14.21 -27.50
N PRO A 124 -20.81 14.94 -28.61
CA PRO A 124 -21.77 16.02 -28.79
C PRO A 124 -23.20 15.50 -28.90
N GLU A 125 -24.16 16.30 -28.45
CA GLU A 125 -25.59 16.09 -28.73
C GLU A 125 -25.94 16.55 -30.17
N SER A 126 -25.20 16.12 -31.20
CA SER A 126 -25.47 16.45 -32.60
C SER A 126 -26.64 15.63 -33.17
N PRO A 127 -27.37 16.11 -34.20
CA PRO A 127 -28.44 15.34 -34.84
C PRO A 127 -27.98 13.94 -35.30
N THR A 128 -26.76 13.86 -35.86
CA THR A 128 -26.16 12.59 -36.29
C THR A 128 -25.99 11.59 -35.14
N ASN A 129 -25.53 12.06 -33.96
CA ASN A 129 -25.37 11.20 -32.78
C ASN A 129 -26.71 10.84 -32.13
N GLN A 130 -27.70 11.71 -32.23
CA GLN A 130 -29.06 11.46 -31.72
C GLN A 130 -29.78 10.38 -32.55
N GLU A 131 -29.63 10.44 -33.87
CA GLU A 131 -30.22 9.47 -34.82
C GLU A 131 -29.44 8.16 -34.91
N LEU A 132 -28.23 8.11 -34.34
CA LEU A 132 -27.36 6.93 -34.37
C LEU A 132 -28.01 5.69 -33.74
N GLY A 133 -28.83 5.89 -32.71
CA GLY A 133 -29.42 4.80 -31.94
C GLY A 133 -28.38 3.99 -31.15
N MET A 134 -28.64 2.70 -30.98
CA MET A 134 -27.69 1.79 -30.35
C MET A 134 -26.50 1.52 -31.28
N PHE A 135 -25.29 1.67 -30.76
CA PHE A 135 -24.07 1.26 -31.44
C PHE A 135 -23.29 0.29 -30.55
N MET A 136 -22.42 -0.51 -31.17
CA MET A 136 -21.65 -1.53 -30.48
C MET A 136 -20.19 -1.09 -30.37
N ILE A 137 -19.58 -1.32 -29.22
CA ILE A 137 -18.17 -1.11 -28.96
C ILE A 137 -17.56 -2.49 -28.72
N LYS A 138 -16.60 -2.85 -29.58
CA LYS A 138 -15.83 -4.09 -29.47
C LYS A 138 -14.45 -3.77 -28.91
N THR A 139 -13.99 -4.57 -27.97
CA THR A 139 -12.65 -4.44 -27.39
C THR A 139 -11.95 -5.78 -27.41
N THR A 140 -10.76 -5.82 -27.99
CA THR A 140 -9.93 -7.03 -28.06
C THR A 140 -8.57 -6.76 -27.44
N CYS A 141 -8.20 -7.56 -26.45
CA CYS A 141 -6.88 -7.53 -25.81
C CYS A 141 -5.94 -8.49 -26.51
N PHE A 142 -4.72 -8.05 -26.76
CA PHE A 142 -3.66 -8.79 -27.41
C PHE A 142 -2.44 -8.93 -26.50
N SER A 143 -1.79 -10.09 -26.56
CA SER A 143 -0.52 -10.34 -25.91
C SER A 143 0.63 -9.62 -26.63
N GLN A 144 1.83 -9.63 -26.04
CA GLN A 144 3.04 -9.11 -26.70
C GLN A 144 3.38 -9.86 -28.00
N GLU A 145 2.96 -11.12 -28.10
CA GLU A 145 3.18 -11.97 -29.28
C GLU A 145 2.10 -11.77 -30.35
N GLY A 146 1.12 -10.89 -30.12
CA GLY A 146 0.01 -10.63 -31.03
C GLY A 146 -1.14 -11.65 -30.94
N GLY A 147 -1.07 -12.59 -30.00
CA GLY A 147 -2.15 -13.53 -29.72
C GLY A 147 -3.34 -12.80 -29.08
N GLN A 148 -4.56 -13.11 -29.52
CA GLN A 148 -5.77 -12.58 -28.90
C GLN A 148 -6.01 -13.26 -27.55
N VAL A 149 -6.01 -12.49 -26.47
CA VAL A 149 -6.19 -12.99 -25.08
C VAL A 149 -7.66 -12.94 -24.69
N ALA A 150 -8.33 -11.83 -24.97
CA ALA A 150 -9.73 -11.64 -24.62
C ALA A 150 -10.44 -10.72 -25.60
N SER A 151 -11.77 -10.86 -25.68
CA SER A 151 -12.63 -10.00 -26.47
C SER A 151 -13.93 -9.74 -25.75
N SER A 152 -14.42 -8.50 -25.81
CA SER A 152 -15.76 -8.11 -25.37
C SER A 152 -16.44 -7.28 -26.44
N ALA A 153 -17.78 -7.33 -26.45
CA ALA A 153 -18.61 -6.49 -27.31
C ALA A 153 -19.80 -6.02 -26.48
N ARG A 154 -19.98 -4.70 -26.39
CA ARG A 154 -20.99 -4.05 -25.55
C ARG A 154 -21.77 -3.05 -26.37
N SER A 155 -23.10 -3.10 -26.29
CA SER A 155 -23.95 -2.08 -26.89
C SER A 155 -24.07 -0.88 -25.97
N SER A 156 -24.14 0.30 -26.56
CA SER A 156 -24.40 1.53 -25.84
C SER A 156 -25.17 2.52 -26.71
N MET A 157 -25.73 3.55 -26.08
CA MET A 157 -26.57 4.55 -26.74
C MET A 157 -26.46 5.89 -26.00
N LEU A 158 -26.52 6.99 -26.75
CA LEU A 158 -26.69 8.33 -26.18
C LEU A 158 -27.97 8.37 -25.34
N ARG A 159 -27.98 9.09 -24.21
CA ARG A 159 -29.20 9.12 -23.38
C ARG A 159 -30.25 9.96 -24.08
N TYR A 160 -31.35 9.33 -24.44
CA TYR A 160 -32.45 10.00 -25.12
C TYR A 160 -33.04 11.11 -24.24
N ARG A 161 -33.30 12.27 -24.87
CA ARG A 161 -34.07 13.39 -24.31
C ARG A 161 -35.08 13.84 -25.35
N SER A 162 -36.30 14.18 -24.93
CA SER A 162 -37.30 14.74 -25.86
C SER A 162 -36.88 16.12 -26.37
N ASP A 163 -37.37 16.53 -27.54
CA ASP A 163 -37.05 17.84 -28.14
C ASP A 163 -37.51 18.99 -27.24
N LEU A 164 -38.67 18.83 -26.58
CA LEU A 164 -39.18 19.80 -25.61
C LEU A 164 -38.23 19.94 -24.41
N LEU A 165 -37.76 18.83 -23.85
CA LEU A 165 -36.84 18.87 -22.70
C LEU A 165 -35.50 19.50 -23.08
N ARG A 166 -35.00 19.22 -24.30
CA ARG A 166 -33.78 19.82 -24.83
C ARG A 166 -33.93 21.33 -24.99
N THR A 167 -35.00 21.80 -25.62
CA THR A 167 -35.24 23.25 -25.80
C THR A 167 -35.40 23.98 -24.46
N MET A 168 -36.14 23.40 -23.50
CA MET A 168 -36.25 23.96 -22.15
C MET A 168 -34.90 23.98 -21.41
N GLY A 169 -34.10 22.92 -21.54
CA GLY A 169 -32.76 22.85 -20.95
C GLY A 169 -31.80 23.88 -21.56
N THR A 170 -31.82 24.03 -22.89
CA THR A 170 -31.04 25.04 -23.60
C THR A 170 -31.44 26.45 -23.18
N LEU A 171 -32.74 26.72 -23.01
CA LEU A 171 -33.24 28.02 -22.56
C LEU A 171 -32.84 28.32 -21.10
N LEU A 172 -32.96 27.32 -20.21
CA LEU A 172 -32.61 27.45 -18.80
C LEU A 172 -31.11 27.73 -18.59
N PHE A 173 -30.25 27.04 -19.35
CA PHE A 173 -28.79 27.18 -19.26
C PHE A 173 -28.19 28.10 -20.33
N LEU A 174 -29.01 28.91 -21.03
CA LEU A 174 -28.58 29.78 -22.12
C LEU A 174 -27.42 30.72 -21.74
N PRO A 175 -27.42 31.40 -20.57
CA PRO A 175 -26.30 32.24 -20.18
C PRO A 175 -24.99 31.45 -20.02
N ALA A 176 -25.06 30.21 -19.52
CA ALA A 176 -23.89 29.36 -19.32
C ALA A 176 -23.32 28.85 -20.66
N PHE A 177 -24.18 28.57 -21.64
CA PHE A 177 -23.75 28.22 -23.00
C PHE A 177 -23.13 29.41 -23.74
N LEU A 178 -23.73 30.61 -23.64
CA LEU A 178 -23.21 31.80 -24.33
C LEU A 178 -21.87 32.30 -23.77
N THR A 179 -21.67 32.13 -22.46
CA THR A 179 -20.39 32.45 -21.80
C THR A 179 -19.32 31.36 -21.98
N GLY A 180 -19.68 30.21 -22.56
CA GLY A 180 -18.78 29.06 -22.73
C GLY A 180 -18.47 28.33 -21.41
N ALA A 181 -19.19 28.62 -20.32
CA ALA A 181 -19.01 27.94 -19.04
C ALA A 181 -19.44 26.46 -19.10
N THR A 182 -20.38 26.15 -19.99
CA THR A 182 -20.88 24.79 -20.24
C THR A 182 -20.99 24.53 -21.73
N GLU A 183 -20.77 23.28 -22.14
CA GLU A 183 -20.91 22.83 -23.54
C GLU A 183 -22.05 21.80 -23.67
N GLN A 184 -22.69 21.73 -24.84
CA GLN A 184 -23.72 20.72 -25.14
C GLN A 184 -23.10 19.38 -25.52
N LYS A 185 -22.57 18.69 -24.51
CA LYS A 185 -21.97 17.36 -24.65
C LYS A 185 -22.52 16.40 -23.61
N GLN A 186 -22.40 15.13 -23.92
CA GLN A 186 -22.76 14.05 -23.04
C GLN A 186 -21.59 13.10 -22.88
N VAL A 187 -21.36 12.70 -21.62
CA VAL A 187 -20.37 11.69 -21.27
C VAL A 187 -21.06 10.34 -21.19
N LEU A 188 -20.58 9.37 -21.97
CA LEU A 188 -21.08 8.00 -22.01
C LEU A 188 -20.02 7.06 -21.44
N GLU A 189 -20.32 6.44 -20.31
CA GLU A 189 -19.48 5.41 -19.72
C GLU A 189 -20.00 4.03 -20.12
N VAL A 190 -19.12 3.20 -20.68
CA VAL A 190 -19.43 1.84 -21.11
C VAL A 190 -18.45 0.88 -20.46
N GLU A 191 -18.96 -0.03 -19.65
CA GLU A 191 -18.16 -1.10 -19.07
C GLU A 191 -17.85 -2.16 -20.11
N LEU A 192 -16.60 -2.27 -20.52
CA LEU A 192 -16.11 -3.22 -21.52
C LEU A 192 -15.95 -4.61 -20.89
N PHE A 193 -15.28 -4.67 -19.74
CA PHE A 193 -15.07 -5.89 -18.95
C PHE A 193 -15.39 -5.63 -17.47
N SER A 194 -16.14 -6.55 -16.84
CA SER A 194 -16.47 -6.48 -15.40
C SER A 194 -15.32 -7.02 -14.54
N ASP A 195 -14.86 -8.22 -14.85
CA ASP A 195 -13.87 -8.98 -14.09
C ASP A 195 -12.75 -9.47 -15.02
N PHE A 196 -12.01 -8.54 -15.60
CA PHE A 196 -10.87 -8.86 -16.44
C PHE A 196 -9.67 -9.31 -15.59
N THR A 197 -9.23 -10.55 -15.77
CA THR A 197 -8.03 -11.09 -15.14
C THR A 197 -6.98 -11.38 -16.19
N ASP A 198 -5.79 -10.81 -16.04
CA ASP A 198 -4.70 -11.02 -16.98
C ASP A 198 -4.03 -12.40 -16.77
N ASP A 199 -3.72 -13.09 -17.86
CA ASP A 199 -3.11 -14.42 -17.84
C ASP A 199 -1.59 -14.31 -17.62
N PRO A 200 -0.99 -15.01 -16.62
CA PRO A 200 0.45 -14.99 -16.40
C PRO A 200 1.29 -15.46 -17.59
N TYR A 201 0.75 -16.36 -18.42
CA TYR A 201 1.49 -16.91 -19.57
C TYR A 201 1.37 -16.05 -20.83
N ALA A 202 0.31 -15.25 -20.93
CA ALA A 202 0.03 -14.39 -22.08
C ALA A 202 -0.43 -13.00 -21.60
N PRO A 203 0.48 -12.16 -21.05
CA PRO A 203 0.12 -10.86 -20.51
C PRO A 203 -0.42 -9.93 -21.60
N SER A 204 -1.52 -9.25 -21.28
CA SER A 204 -2.18 -8.30 -22.17
C SER A 204 -1.35 -7.02 -22.29
N ALA A 205 -0.79 -6.78 -23.47
CA ALA A 205 0.09 -5.64 -23.74
C ALA A 205 -0.62 -4.51 -24.48
N THR A 206 -1.53 -4.86 -25.37
CA THR A 206 -2.25 -3.90 -26.22
C THR A 206 -3.73 -4.23 -26.18
N ALA A 207 -4.59 -3.22 -26.15
CA ALA A 207 -6.00 -3.40 -26.47
C ALA A 207 -6.36 -2.62 -27.73
N VAL A 208 -7.28 -3.17 -28.51
CA VAL A 208 -7.84 -2.52 -29.69
C VAL A 208 -9.31 -2.32 -29.43
N ILE A 209 -9.76 -1.07 -29.54
CA ILE A 209 -11.15 -0.67 -29.38
C ILE A 209 -11.69 -0.27 -30.74
N GLU A 210 -12.78 -0.90 -31.15
CA GLU A 210 -13.48 -0.65 -32.41
C GLU A 210 -14.92 -0.24 -32.10
N ILE A 211 -15.36 0.89 -32.64
CA ILE A 211 -16.75 1.33 -32.52
C ILE A 211 -17.46 1.00 -33.83
N LEU A 212 -18.42 0.08 -33.78
CA LEU A 212 -19.14 -0.43 -34.95
C LEU A 212 -20.22 0.56 -35.41
N SER A 213 -19.80 1.77 -35.77
CA SER A 213 -20.61 2.80 -36.42
C SER A 213 -19.73 3.78 -37.19
N ASN A 214 -20.10 4.07 -38.43
CA ASN A 214 -19.38 5.02 -39.30
C ASN A 214 -19.87 6.47 -39.17
N LYS A 215 -20.99 6.70 -38.47
CA LYS A 215 -21.61 8.02 -38.29
C LYS A 215 -21.36 8.62 -36.91
N VAL A 216 -20.72 7.87 -36.01
CA VAL A 216 -20.47 8.30 -34.64
C VAL A 216 -19.53 9.51 -34.60
N GLN A 217 -19.89 10.53 -33.83
CA GLN A 217 -19.07 11.72 -33.63
C GLN A 217 -18.62 11.76 -32.16
N ILE A 218 -17.31 11.82 -31.94
CA ILE A 218 -16.69 11.73 -30.62
C ILE A 218 -15.69 12.88 -30.51
N TYR A 219 -15.70 13.59 -29.37
CA TYR A 219 -14.72 14.62 -29.07
C TYR A 219 -13.47 14.04 -28.42
N SER A 220 -13.67 13.27 -27.37
CA SER A 220 -12.61 12.74 -26.53
C SER A 220 -13.01 11.38 -26.00
N SER A 221 -12.02 10.56 -25.69
CA SER A 221 -12.25 9.26 -25.08
C SER A 221 -11.14 8.90 -24.12
N GLN A 222 -11.53 8.28 -23.00
CA GLN A 222 -10.63 7.87 -21.93
C GLN A 222 -10.94 6.42 -21.56
N LEU A 223 -9.91 5.60 -21.47
CA LEU A 223 -10.02 4.26 -20.93
C LEU A 223 -9.69 4.30 -19.44
N TYR A 224 -10.57 3.75 -18.61
CA TYR A 224 -10.34 3.56 -17.20
C TYR A 224 -10.23 2.08 -16.88
N VAL A 225 -9.25 1.75 -16.07
CA VAL A 225 -8.99 0.40 -15.57
C VAL A 225 -8.96 0.49 -14.05
N HIS A 226 -9.99 -0.07 -13.41
CA HIS A 226 -10.18 -0.06 -11.96
C HIS A 226 -9.96 -1.44 -11.37
N ALA A 227 -9.14 -1.57 -10.34
CA ALA A 227 -8.92 -2.86 -9.68
C ALA A 227 -10.08 -3.19 -8.72
N HIS A 228 -10.67 -4.38 -8.87
CA HIS A 228 -11.63 -4.91 -7.91
C HIS A 228 -10.91 -5.57 -6.73
N PHE A 229 -10.64 -4.80 -5.67
CA PHE A 229 -9.99 -5.33 -4.48
C PHE A 229 -10.93 -6.20 -3.65
N THR A 230 -10.48 -7.42 -3.34
CA THR A 230 -11.17 -8.36 -2.44
C THR A 230 -10.23 -8.80 -1.31
N GLY A 231 -10.80 -9.29 -0.20
CA GLY A 231 -10.03 -9.82 0.94
C GLY A 231 -9.13 -8.80 1.62
N ILE A 232 -7.85 -9.17 1.83
CA ILE A 232 -6.87 -8.32 2.55
C ILE A 232 -6.62 -7.01 1.79
N ARG A 233 -6.58 -7.05 0.44
CA ARG A 233 -6.39 -5.84 -0.39
C ARG A 233 -7.52 -4.83 -0.21
N TYR A 234 -8.76 -5.30 -0.07
CA TYR A 234 -9.91 -4.45 0.20
C TYR A 234 -9.71 -3.68 1.51
N PHE A 235 -9.35 -4.39 2.58
CA PHE A 235 -9.12 -3.76 3.88
C PHE A 235 -7.97 -2.75 3.85
N LEU A 236 -6.87 -3.07 3.17
CA LEU A 236 -5.72 -2.17 3.00
C LEU A 236 -6.07 -0.88 2.23
N PHE A 237 -6.90 -0.99 1.19
CA PHE A 237 -7.24 0.15 0.34
C PHE A 237 -8.29 1.07 0.96
N TYR A 238 -9.38 0.50 1.50
CA TYR A 238 -10.49 1.29 2.04
C TYR A 238 -10.24 1.77 3.49
N PHE A 239 -9.43 1.05 4.28
CA PHE A 239 -9.13 1.40 5.67
C PHE A 239 -7.62 1.51 5.96
N PRO A 240 -6.89 2.41 5.28
CA PRO A 240 -5.43 2.47 5.33
C PRO A 240 -4.87 2.76 6.73
N VAL A 241 -5.59 3.53 7.55
CA VAL A 241 -5.16 3.86 8.93
C VAL A 241 -5.30 2.65 9.85
N VAL A 242 -6.43 1.95 9.78
CA VAL A 242 -6.69 0.78 10.63
C VAL A 242 -5.75 -0.36 10.24
N SER A 243 -5.56 -0.59 8.93
CA SER A 243 -4.62 -1.60 8.45
C SER A 243 -3.18 -1.30 8.86
N ALA A 244 -2.76 -0.03 8.81
CA ALA A 244 -1.44 0.38 9.26
C ALA A 244 -1.24 0.16 10.76
N LEU A 245 -2.21 0.54 11.60
CA LEU A 245 -2.12 0.34 13.05
C LEU A 245 -2.04 -1.15 13.40
N VAL A 246 -2.93 -1.98 12.84
CA VAL A 246 -2.95 -3.43 13.10
C VAL A 246 -1.67 -4.10 12.58
N GLY A 247 -1.21 -3.73 11.38
CA GLY A 247 0.00 -4.29 10.77
C GLY A 247 1.29 -3.90 11.48
N VAL A 248 1.42 -2.64 11.91
CA VAL A 248 2.60 -2.19 12.68
C VAL A 248 2.60 -2.81 14.07
N PHE A 249 1.44 -2.89 14.73
CA PHE A 249 1.33 -3.49 16.06
C PHE A 249 1.65 -4.99 16.05
N SER A 250 1.13 -5.74 15.06
CA SER A 250 1.44 -7.17 14.92
C SER A 250 2.92 -7.42 14.65
N ASN A 251 3.53 -6.64 13.75
CA ASN A 251 4.97 -6.71 13.48
C ASN A 251 5.80 -6.36 14.72
N PHE A 252 5.41 -5.34 15.47
CA PHE A 252 6.08 -4.92 16.70
C PHE A 252 6.04 -6.02 17.77
N ILE A 253 4.87 -6.65 17.99
CA ILE A 253 4.74 -7.79 18.92
C ILE A 253 5.62 -8.95 18.46
N PHE A 254 5.56 -9.31 17.18
CA PHE A 254 6.34 -10.42 16.62
C PHE A 254 7.85 -10.22 16.82
N LEU A 255 8.37 -9.03 16.48
CA LEU A 255 9.77 -8.68 16.69
C LEU A 255 10.15 -8.65 18.18
N SER A 256 9.26 -8.16 19.03
CA SER A 256 9.48 -8.14 20.48
C SER A 256 9.59 -9.55 21.06
N VAL A 257 8.72 -10.48 20.64
CA VAL A 257 8.79 -11.90 21.06
C VAL A 257 10.08 -12.55 20.57
N LEU A 258 10.48 -12.33 19.32
CA LEU A 258 11.75 -12.85 18.79
C LEU A 258 12.96 -12.33 19.58
N PHE A 259 12.94 -11.05 19.95
CA PHE A 259 13.99 -10.45 20.76
C PHE A 259 14.06 -11.07 22.16
N ILE A 260 12.93 -11.25 22.83
CA ILE A 260 12.86 -11.92 24.14
C ILE A 260 13.39 -13.35 24.03
N LEU A 261 12.96 -14.13 23.02
CA LEU A 261 13.44 -15.48 22.81
C LEU A 261 14.96 -15.52 22.52
N SER A 262 15.47 -14.57 21.73
CA SER A 262 16.90 -14.42 21.45
C SER A 262 17.69 -14.15 22.73
N TYR A 263 17.21 -13.24 23.59
CA TYR A 263 17.84 -12.95 24.88
C TYR A 263 17.84 -14.15 25.83
N MET A 264 16.76 -14.95 25.84
CA MET A 264 16.64 -16.13 26.71
C MET A 264 17.48 -17.34 26.25
N ARG A 265 17.92 -17.39 24.97
CA ARG A 265 18.75 -18.49 24.43
C ARG A 265 20.13 -18.62 25.09
N PRO A 266 20.98 -17.56 25.18
CA PRO A 266 22.27 -17.66 25.85
C PRO A 266 22.12 -17.94 27.35
N LEU A 267 21.15 -17.30 28.01
CA LEU A 267 20.80 -17.62 29.41
C LEU A 267 20.50 -19.11 29.57
N ARG A 268 19.73 -19.75 28.68
CA ARG A 268 19.48 -21.20 28.80
C ARG A 268 20.72 -22.06 28.49
N ALA A 269 21.65 -21.57 27.66
CA ALA A 269 22.89 -22.26 27.35
C ALA A 269 23.89 -22.21 28.53
N GLU A 270 23.93 -21.11 29.30
CA GLU A 270 24.75 -20.96 30.51
C GLU A 270 24.31 -21.85 31.69
N TRP A 271 23.03 -22.23 31.78
CA TRP A 271 22.53 -23.12 32.85
C TRP A 271 22.76 -24.61 32.55
N LYS A 272 22.99 -24.96 31.29
CA LYS A 272 23.29 -26.34 30.86
C LYS A 272 24.65 -26.88 31.35
N PRO A 273 25.75 -26.09 31.43
CA PRO A 273 27.02 -26.55 31.99
C PRO A 273 26.98 -26.75 33.52
N GLU A 274 26.22 -25.97 34.29
CA GLU A 274 26.15 -26.16 35.75
C GLU A 274 25.46 -27.47 36.16
N GLN A 275 24.45 -27.91 35.40
CA GLN A 275 23.79 -29.19 35.66
C GLN A 275 24.67 -30.41 35.31
N ALA A 276 25.55 -30.28 34.31
CA ALA A 276 26.51 -31.32 33.96
C ALA A 276 27.61 -31.48 35.05
N ILE A 277 28.10 -30.36 35.61
CA ILE A 277 29.10 -30.37 36.68
C ILE A 277 28.49 -30.89 38.00
N GLY A 278 27.23 -30.55 38.29
CA GLY A 278 26.52 -31.09 39.47
C GLY A 278 26.26 -32.59 39.41
N GLN A 279 26.03 -33.17 38.23
CA GLN A 279 25.86 -34.62 38.04
C GLN A 279 27.19 -35.39 38.15
N GLU A 280 28.31 -34.86 37.65
CA GLU A 280 29.63 -35.50 37.81
C GLU A 280 30.13 -35.51 39.26
N LEU A 281 29.81 -34.47 40.05
CA LEU A 281 30.12 -34.43 41.49
C LEU A 281 29.26 -35.40 42.31
N GLN A 282 28.03 -35.69 41.89
CA GLN A 282 27.19 -36.70 42.56
C GLN A 282 27.60 -38.15 42.21
N THR A 283 28.07 -38.42 40.99
CA THR A 283 28.63 -39.74 40.65
C THR A 283 29.98 -40.02 41.31
N THR A 284 30.79 -38.98 41.59
CA THR A 284 32.05 -39.15 42.34
C THR A 284 31.86 -39.27 43.85
N VAL A 285 30.84 -38.64 44.43
CA VAL A 285 30.54 -38.76 45.89
C VAL A 285 29.84 -40.07 46.24
N ASN A 286 29.09 -40.70 45.32
CA ASN A 286 28.39 -41.97 45.56
C ASN A 286 29.21 -43.23 45.26
N SER A 287 30.52 -43.11 45.01
CA SER A 287 31.41 -44.27 44.89
C SER A 287 32.11 -44.53 46.23
N PRO A 288 31.68 -45.54 47.02
CA PRO A 288 32.38 -45.90 48.24
C PRO A 288 33.74 -46.53 47.90
N HIS A 289 34.78 -46.07 48.57
CA HIS A 289 36.09 -46.69 48.61
C HIS A 289 35.97 -48.21 48.87
N THR A 290 36.41 -49.02 47.91
CA THR A 290 36.88 -50.38 48.19
C THR A 290 38.39 -50.40 47.98
N ALA A 291 39.08 -50.50 49.10
CA ALA A 291 40.50 -50.71 49.20
C ALA A 291 40.91 -52.11 48.73
N SER A 292 42.23 -52.24 48.55
CA SER A 292 43.06 -53.44 48.73
C SER A 292 43.23 -54.43 47.57
N SER A 293 44.53 -54.66 47.28
CA SER A 293 45.18 -55.89 46.80
C SER A 293 44.76 -56.42 45.42
N LEU A 294 45.66 -56.52 44.44
CA LEU A 294 46.95 -57.24 44.42
C LEU A 294 47.82 -56.70 43.26
#